data_AF-A0A7T8GVU7-F1
#
_entry.id   AF-A0A7T8GVU7-F1
#
_cell.length_a   1.000
_cell.length_b   1.000
_cell.length_c   1.000
_cell.angle_alpha   90.00
_cell.angle_beta   90.00
_cell.angle_gamma   90.00
#
_symmetry.space_group_name_H-M   'P 1'
#
loop_
_entity.id
_entity.type
_entity.pdbx_description
1 polymer ?
#
loop_
_entity_poly.entity_id
_entity_poly.type
_entity_poly.pdbx_seq_one_letter_code
_entity_poly.pdbx_strand_id
1 'polypeptide(L)'
;MVCGFRAGRTNIEIATFNNIPHGTVRNFRMTYNKFVEDGGKEEEFDVTNGKRKRRSDAHDDDIVDNIQQIIDKDPGRSMRGIARELSVSDFLVRKIVKQDIRYKSYSLRRGQFMSAATKERRAERAAALLNKFKHPPDKDMLIFYSDEKNFNQKVNKKNNRWLCSDPSEVPIVMATKFPATVMVLGVISNKGDVMPPHVFEAGLRVNSKVYLDVLKNIVKPWMDQVAGDRPYLWQQDGAPAHTAKKVQDWCEDNFPHFWGKEVGLLARQI
;
A
#
# COMPACT_ATOMS: atom_id res chain seq x y z
N MET A 1 19.77 -27.20 -34.81
CA MET A 1 19.56 -28.29 -35.78
C MET A 1 20.74 -28.28 -36.75
N VAL A 2 21.63 -29.27 -36.70
CA VAL A 2 22.77 -29.37 -37.65
C VAL A 2 22.20 -29.82 -38.99
N CYS A 3 22.23 -28.95 -40.00
CA CYS A 3 21.66 -29.25 -41.30
C CYS A 3 22.69 -29.97 -42.19
N GLY A 4 22.24 -31.02 -42.89
CA GLY A 4 23.06 -31.77 -43.85
C GLY A 4 23.07 -33.31 -43.70
N PHE A 5 22.62 -33.87 -42.56
CA PHE A 5 22.60 -35.33 -42.38
C PHE A 5 21.65 -36.06 -43.34
N ARG A 6 20.43 -35.51 -43.54
CA ARG A 6 19.42 -36.05 -44.47
C ARG A 6 19.83 -35.96 -45.95
N ALA A 7 20.83 -35.15 -46.26
CA ALA A 7 21.29 -34.90 -47.64
C ALA A 7 22.51 -35.75 -48.03
N GLY A 8 22.88 -36.76 -47.23
CA GLY A 8 23.98 -37.68 -47.53
C GLY A 8 25.39 -37.07 -47.48
N ARG A 9 25.54 -35.83 -47.00
CA ARG A 9 26.82 -35.11 -46.94
C ARG A 9 27.82 -35.75 -45.97
N THR A 10 29.10 -35.58 -46.23
CA THR A 10 30.18 -36.04 -45.34
C THR A 10 30.25 -35.20 -44.07
N ASN A 11 30.81 -35.76 -42.99
CA ASN A 11 30.92 -35.04 -41.72
C ASN A 11 31.80 -33.78 -41.82
N ILE A 12 32.79 -33.79 -42.73
CA ILE A 12 33.67 -32.64 -42.98
C ILE A 12 32.88 -31.52 -43.65
N GLU A 13 32.11 -31.81 -44.69
CA GLU A 13 31.26 -30.81 -45.37
C GLU A 13 30.24 -30.19 -44.40
N ILE A 14 29.62 -31.02 -43.56
CA ILE A 14 28.64 -30.55 -42.56
C ILE A 14 29.33 -29.68 -41.51
N ALA A 15 30.53 -30.06 -41.04
CA ALA A 15 31.32 -29.29 -40.07
C ALA A 15 31.71 -27.92 -40.62
N THR A 16 32.20 -27.87 -41.85
CA THR A 16 32.61 -26.63 -42.52
C THR A 16 31.40 -25.72 -42.78
N PHE A 17 30.29 -26.26 -43.30
CA PHE A 17 29.10 -25.48 -43.63
C PHE A 17 28.41 -24.89 -42.39
N ASN A 18 28.33 -25.65 -41.30
CA ASN A 18 27.68 -25.21 -40.07
C ASN A 18 28.63 -24.45 -39.12
N ASN A 19 29.93 -24.37 -39.43
CA ASN A 19 30.99 -23.85 -38.55
C ASN A 19 31.00 -24.53 -37.17
N ILE A 20 30.90 -25.86 -37.14
CA ILE A 20 30.87 -26.70 -35.93
C ILE A 20 32.10 -27.62 -35.93
N PRO A 21 32.76 -27.88 -34.78
CA PRO A 21 33.87 -28.82 -34.72
C PRO A 21 33.50 -30.20 -35.29
N HIS A 22 34.38 -30.78 -36.10
CA HIS A 22 34.17 -32.09 -36.73
C HIS A 22 33.83 -33.20 -35.71
N GLY A 23 34.44 -33.17 -34.52
CA GLY A 23 34.14 -34.12 -33.45
C GLY A 23 32.68 -34.04 -32.96
N THR A 24 32.10 -32.84 -32.91
CA THR A 24 30.70 -32.62 -32.53
C THR A 24 29.75 -33.14 -33.61
N VAL A 25 30.06 -32.91 -34.89
CA VAL A 25 29.30 -33.45 -36.03
C VAL A 25 29.34 -34.99 -36.04
N ARG A 26 30.50 -35.58 -35.75
CA ARG A 26 30.65 -37.04 -35.61
C ARG A 26 29.75 -37.60 -34.51
N ASN A 27 29.71 -36.96 -33.34
CA ASN A 27 28.85 -37.38 -32.24
C ASN A 27 27.37 -37.32 -32.61
N PHE A 28 26.93 -36.22 -33.24
CA PHE A 28 25.55 -36.09 -33.70
C PHE A 28 25.18 -37.13 -34.76
N ARG A 29 26.12 -37.51 -35.65
CA ARG A 29 25.86 -38.55 -36.65
C ARG A 29 25.68 -39.93 -36.03
N MET A 30 26.45 -40.26 -34.98
CA MET A 30 26.24 -41.52 -34.26
C MET A 30 24.86 -41.57 -33.62
N THR A 31 24.40 -40.45 -33.02
CA THR A 31 23.05 -40.36 -32.45
C THR A 31 21.95 -40.43 -33.52
N TYR A 32 22.18 -39.80 -34.67
CA TYR A 32 21.27 -39.85 -35.82
C TYR A 32 21.11 -41.26 -36.38
N ASN A 33 22.22 -41.95 -36.67
CA ASN A 33 22.19 -43.29 -37.22
C ASN A 33 21.45 -44.26 -36.28
N LYS A 34 21.74 -44.18 -34.97
CA LYS A 34 21.06 -45.01 -33.98
C LYS A 34 19.54 -44.74 -33.92
N PHE A 35 19.13 -43.48 -34.00
CA PHE A 35 17.70 -43.12 -34.03
C PHE A 35 16.98 -43.66 -35.27
N VAL A 36 17.64 -43.64 -36.43
CA VAL A 36 17.09 -44.22 -37.67
C VAL A 36 17.05 -45.75 -37.59
N GLU A 37 18.07 -46.40 -37.03
CA GLU A 37 18.09 -47.85 -36.78
C GLU A 37 16.96 -48.29 -35.83
N ASP A 38 16.66 -47.48 -34.80
CA ASP A 38 15.57 -47.72 -33.85
C ASP A 38 14.17 -47.43 -34.46
N GLY A 39 14.08 -47.14 -35.76
CA GLY A 39 12.82 -46.95 -36.50
C GLY A 39 12.28 -45.51 -36.50
N GLY A 40 13.08 -44.54 -36.04
CA GLY A 40 12.71 -43.12 -36.04
C GLY A 40 12.64 -42.53 -37.45
N LYS A 41 11.60 -41.73 -37.74
CA LYS A 41 11.50 -41.01 -39.00
C LYS A 41 12.47 -39.84 -39.03
N GLU A 42 13.23 -39.69 -40.11
CA GLU A 42 14.26 -38.66 -40.22
C GLU A 42 13.76 -37.25 -39.89
N GLU A 43 12.50 -36.95 -40.25
CA GLU A 43 11.78 -35.69 -40.01
C GLU A 43 11.66 -35.31 -38.54
N GLU A 44 11.63 -36.30 -37.64
CA GLU A 44 11.39 -36.16 -36.19
C GLU A 44 12.68 -36.04 -35.37
N PHE A 45 13.86 -36.20 -36.00
CA PHE A 45 15.14 -36.12 -35.29
C PHE A 45 15.50 -34.67 -34.91
N ASP A 46 15.47 -34.35 -33.61
CA ASP A 46 16.00 -33.11 -33.05
C ASP A 46 17.09 -33.37 -32.01
N VAL A 47 18.21 -32.65 -32.15
CA VAL A 47 19.34 -32.69 -31.22
C VAL A 47 19.05 -31.71 -30.08
N THR A 48 18.03 -32.01 -29.28
CA THR A 48 17.85 -31.28 -28.02
C THR A 48 18.92 -31.74 -27.05
N ASN A 49 19.71 -30.79 -26.52
CA ASN A 49 20.62 -31.08 -25.42
C ASN A 49 19.80 -31.67 -24.27
N GLY A 50 20.08 -32.92 -23.89
CA GLY A 50 19.42 -33.56 -22.74
C GLY A 50 19.45 -32.63 -21.52
N LYS A 51 18.33 -32.55 -20.80
CA LYS A 51 18.20 -31.69 -19.61
C LYS A 51 19.40 -31.93 -18.70
N ARG A 52 20.32 -30.95 -18.57
CA ARG A 52 21.39 -31.01 -17.58
C ARG A 52 20.72 -31.29 -16.24
N LYS A 53 21.15 -32.35 -15.53
CA LYS A 53 20.74 -32.57 -14.14
C LYS A 53 20.97 -31.25 -13.40
N ARG A 54 19.88 -30.62 -12.94
CA ARG A 54 19.99 -29.51 -11.99
C ARG A 54 20.84 -30.04 -10.83
N ARG A 55 21.80 -29.24 -10.33
CA ARG A 55 22.38 -29.53 -9.02
C ARG A 55 21.21 -29.78 -8.06
N SER A 56 21.32 -30.77 -7.20
CA SER A 56 20.33 -31.03 -6.16
C SER A 56 20.26 -29.79 -5.27
N ASP A 57 19.35 -28.89 -5.61
CA ASP A 57 18.98 -27.71 -4.83
C ASP A 57 18.11 -28.13 -3.62
N ALA A 58 18.23 -29.38 -3.15
CA ALA A 58 17.65 -29.78 -1.89
C ALA A 58 18.47 -29.04 -0.82
N HIS A 59 17.96 -27.87 -0.45
CA HIS A 59 18.42 -27.19 0.74
C HIS A 59 18.16 -28.16 1.89
N ASP A 60 19.19 -28.38 2.71
CA ASP A 60 19.06 -29.20 3.92
C ASP A 60 17.83 -28.68 4.69
N ASP A 61 16.88 -29.54 5.04
CA ASP A 61 15.62 -29.12 5.70
C ASP A 61 15.95 -28.32 6.97
N ASP A 62 17.06 -28.66 7.62
CA ASP A 62 17.67 -27.96 8.75
C ASP A 62 17.98 -26.48 8.45
N ILE A 63 18.43 -26.12 7.25
CA ILE A 63 18.74 -24.73 6.88
C ILE A 63 17.45 -23.92 6.68
N VAL A 64 16.41 -24.53 6.11
CA VAL A 64 15.11 -23.86 5.93
C VAL A 64 14.50 -23.55 7.29
N ASP A 65 14.49 -24.53 8.20
CA ASP A 65 13.97 -24.37 9.56
C ASP A 65 14.76 -23.34 10.37
N ASN A 66 16.09 -23.33 10.25
CA ASN A 66 16.94 -22.33 10.91
C ASN A 66 16.65 -20.90 10.41
N ILE A 67 16.48 -20.70 9.11
CA ILE A 67 16.13 -19.38 8.55
C ILE A 67 14.74 -18.96 9.02
N GLN A 68 13.78 -19.89 9.04
CA GLN A 68 12.42 -19.66 9.50
C GLN A 68 12.40 -19.20 10.97
N GLN A 69 13.08 -19.93 11.85
CA GLN A 69 13.16 -19.61 13.28
C GLN A 69 13.78 -18.24 13.56
N ILE A 70 14.82 -17.85 12.81
CA ILE A 70 15.43 -16.52 12.94
C ILE A 70 14.42 -15.42 12.56
N ILE A 71 13.66 -15.62 11.48
CA ILE A 71 12.65 -14.65 11.04
C ILE A 71 11.49 -14.58 12.03
N ASP A 72 11.02 -15.70 12.55
CA ASP A 72 9.90 -15.72 13.50
C ASP A 72 10.29 -15.05 14.84
N LYS A 73 11.56 -15.15 15.24
CA LYS A 73 12.10 -14.44 16.41
C LYS A 73 12.24 -12.94 16.18
N ASP A 74 12.74 -12.52 15.01
CA ASP A 74 12.90 -11.11 14.63
C ASP A 74 12.52 -10.88 13.15
N PRO A 75 11.25 -10.58 12.85
CA PRO A 75 10.80 -10.32 11.49
C PRO A 75 11.42 -9.06 10.86
N GLY A 76 12.05 -8.20 11.66
CA GLY A 76 12.75 -7.00 11.19
C GLY A 76 14.15 -7.27 10.68
N ARG A 77 14.67 -8.50 10.86
CA ARG A 77 16.03 -8.88 10.48
C ARG A 77 16.22 -8.85 8.96
N SER A 78 17.29 -8.21 8.51
CA SER A 78 17.62 -8.20 7.08
C SER A 78 18.09 -9.58 6.60
N MET A 79 17.70 -10.00 5.40
CA MET A 79 18.16 -11.26 4.78
C MET A 79 19.69 -11.37 4.73
N ARG A 80 20.39 -10.25 4.51
CA ARG A 80 21.87 -10.19 4.58
C ARG A 80 22.41 -10.47 5.98
N GLY A 81 21.70 -10.04 7.01
CA GLY A 81 22.03 -10.31 8.40
C GLY A 81 21.90 -11.80 8.73
N ILE A 82 20.80 -12.42 8.29
CA ILE A 82 20.57 -13.86 8.44
C ILE A 82 21.66 -14.65 7.70
N ALA A 83 22.00 -14.25 6.48
CA ALA A 83 23.05 -14.89 5.69
C ALA A 83 24.40 -14.88 6.41
N ARG A 84 24.76 -13.77 7.06
CA ARG A 84 25.99 -13.65 7.85
C ARG A 84 25.97 -14.53 9.10
N GLU A 85 24.82 -14.60 9.79
CA GLU A 85 24.65 -15.38 11.02
C GLU A 85 24.78 -16.88 10.77
N LEU A 86 24.17 -17.37 9.68
CA LEU A 86 24.25 -18.77 9.27
C LEU A 86 25.46 -19.09 8.39
N SER A 87 26.33 -18.12 8.11
CA SER A 87 27.49 -18.26 7.21
C SER A 87 27.13 -18.83 5.82
N VAL A 88 25.98 -18.41 5.28
CA VAL A 88 25.48 -18.80 3.95
C VAL A 88 25.43 -17.60 3.00
N SER A 89 25.20 -17.86 1.71
CA SER A 89 25.05 -16.77 0.73
C SER A 89 23.73 -16.01 0.88
N ASP A 90 23.73 -14.69 0.66
CA ASP A 90 22.52 -13.84 0.61
C ASP A 90 21.52 -14.33 -0.45
N PHE A 91 22.05 -14.88 -1.56
CA PHE A 91 21.23 -15.48 -2.61
C PHE A 91 20.43 -16.68 -2.11
N LEU A 92 21.06 -17.57 -1.34
CA LEU A 92 20.42 -18.75 -0.75
C LEU A 92 19.29 -18.34 0.18
N VAL A 93 19.54 -17.41 1.10
CA VAL A 93 18.51 -16.90 2.03
C VAL A 93 17.33 -16.31 1.26
N ARG A 94 17.57 -15.48 0.25
CA ARG A 94 16.50 -14.90 -0.58
C ARG A 94 15.69 -15.97 -1.32
N LYS A 95 16.35 -17.01 -1.83
CA LYS A 95 15.69 -18.11 -2.53
C LYS A 95 14.78 -18.87 -1.57
N ILE A 96 15.31 -19.28 -0.41
CA ILE A 96 14.57 -20.00 0.63
C ILE A 96 13.37 -19.18 1.14
N VAL A 97 13.61 -17.92 1.52
CA VAL A 97 12.55 -17.01 2.00
C VAL A 97 11.42 -16.87 0.98
N LYS A 98 11.75 -16.81 -0.32
CA LYS A 98 10.76 -16.59 -1.38
C LYS A 98 10.06 -17.87 -1.85
N GLN A 99 10.79 -18.98 -1.99
CA GLN A 99 10.32 -20.19 -2.68
C GLN A 99 9.81 -21.25 -1.70
N ASP A 100 10.57 -21.48 -0.62
CA ASP A 100 10.31 -22.55 0.34
C ASP A 100 9.39 -22.03 1.46
N ILE A 101 9.82 -20.96 2.14
CA ILE A 101 9.07 -20.29 3.22
C ILE A 101 7.89 -19.46 2.68
N ARG A 102 8.02 -18.93 1.46
CA ARG A 102 7.01 -18.10 0.77
C ARG A 102 6.65 -16.79 1.47
N TYR A 103 7.60 -16.21 2.19
CA TYR A 103 7.44 -14.89 2.78
C TYR A 103 7.69 -13.76 1.77
N LYS A 104 7.09 -12.59 2.06
CA LYS A 104 7.24 -11.37 1.27
C LYS A 104 7.72 -10.24 2.17
N SER A 105 8.62 -9.41 1.66
CA SER A 105 9.06 -8.20 2.35
C SER A 105 8.04 -7.08 2.16
N TYR A 106 7.54 -6.54 3.26
CA TYR A 106 6.65 -5.38 3.26
C TYR A 106 7.33 -4.19 3.92
N SER A 107 7.01 -2.98 3.47
CA SER A 107 7.43 -1.77 4.18
C SER A 107 6.64 -1.63 5.47
N LEU A 108 7.33 -1.35 6.58
CA LEU A 108 6.69 -1.07 7.85
C LEU A 108 5.76 0.14 7.72
N ARG A 109 4.54 0.01 8.23
CA ARG A 109 3.57 1.10 8.29
C ARG A 109 3.85 1.94 9.53
N ARG A 110 3.97 3.25 9.35
CA ARG A 110 4.08 4.20 10.47
C ARG A 110 2.69 4.40 11.07
N GLY A 111 2.59 4.28 12.38
CA GLY A 111 1.39 4.57 13.15
C GLY A 111 1.68 5.54 14.28
N GLN A 112 0.64 6.17 14.83
CA GLN A 112 0.77 7.00 16.02
C GLN A 112 1.04 6.13 17.24
N PHE A 113 1.98 6.54 18.09
CA PHE A 113 2.18 5.88 19.37
C PHE A 113 0.94 6.06 20.26
N MET A 114 0.47 4.96 20.85
CA MET A 114 -0.69 4.97 21.74
C MET A 114 -0.36 4.22 23.03
N SER A 115 -0.56 4.87 24.17
CA SER A 115 -0.47 4.22 25.47
C SER A 115 -1.57 3.19 25.66
N ALA A 116 -1.37 2.23 26.57
CA ALA A 116 -2.37 1.21 26.92
C ALA A 116 -3.71 1.86 27.33
N ALA A 117 -3.67 2.86 28.23
CA ALA A 117 -4.85 3.62 28.64
C ALA A 117 -5.57 4.32 27.47
N THR A 118 -4.83 4.80 26.47
CA THR A 118 -5.45 5.42 25.28
C THR A 118 -6.16 4.37 24.42
N LYS A 119 -5.64 3.15 24.33
CA LYS A 119 -6.28 2.05 23.60
C LYS A 119 -7.56 1.61 24.29
N GLU A 120 -7.52 1.44 25.61
CA GLU A 120 -8.69 1.07 26.43
C GLU A 120 -9.82 2.08 26.29
N ARG A 121 -9.53 3.37 26.52
CA ARG A 121 -10.52 4.44 26.35
C ARG A 121 -11.10 4.50 24.93
N ARG A 122 -10.31 4.19 23.90
CA ARG A 122 -10.83 4.13 22.51
C ARG A 122 -11.72 2.92 22.29
N ALA A 123 -11.41 1.77 22.90
CA ALA A 123 -12.24 0.58 22.81
C ALA A 123 -13.61 0.80 23.48
N GLU A 124 -13.63 1.40 24.67
CA GLU A 124 -14.86 1.76 25.38
C GLU A 124 -15.73 2.72 24.56
N ARG A 125 -15.13 3.79 24.01
CA ARG A 125 -15.83 4.75 23.14
C ARG A 125 -16.34 4.11 21.87
N ALA A 126 -15.55 3.24 21.24
CA ALA A 126 -15.97 2.51 20.06
C ALA A 126 -17.16 1.59 20.34
N ALA A 127 -17.17 0.91 21.49
CA ALA A 127 -18.31 0.09 21.92
C ALA A 127 -19.56 0.95 22.17
N ALA A 128 -19.41 2.09 22.84
CA ALA A 128 -20.50 3.04 23.08
C ALA A 128 -21.07 3.63 21.77
N LEU A 129 -20.20 4.03 20.83
CA LEU A 129 -20.59 4.50 19.50
C LEU A 129 -21.30 3.40 18.71
N LEU A 130 -20.79 2.17 18.73
CA LEU A 130 -21.42 1.04 18.06
C LEU A 130 -22.84 0.78 18.60
N ASN A 131 -23.04 0.86 19.91
CA ASN A 131 -24.36 0.71 20.50
C ASN A 131 -25.32 1.82 20.06
N LYS A 132 -24.84 3.07 19.96
CA LYS A 132 -25.64 4.20 19.44
C LYS A 132 -26.02 4.03 17.96
N PHE A 133 -25.13 3.45 17.15
CA PHE A 133 -25.44 3.13 15.75
C PHE A 133 -26.43 1.96 15.61
N LYS A 134 -26.37 0.96 16.51
CA LYS A 134 -27.31 -0.17 16.53
C LYS A 134 -28.70 0.22 17.02
N HIS A 135 -28.77 1.18 17.93
CA HIS A 135 -29.99 1.65 18.57
C HIS A 135 -30.12 3.17 18.43
N PRO A 136 -30.31 3.68 17.20
CA PRO A 136 -30.55 5.11 17.00
C PRO A 136 -31.89 5.51 17.65
N PRO A 137 -32.03 6.76 18.14
CA PRO A 137 -33.30 7.27 18.66
C PRO A 137 -34.45 7.13 17.64
N ASP A 138 -34.15 7.44 16.38
CA ASP A 138 -35.09 7.35 15.27
C ASP A 138 -34.51 6.53 14.12
N LYS A 139 -35.37 5.76 13.45
CA LYS A 139 -34.98 4.88 12.33
C LYS A 139 -34.49 5.67 11.11
N ASP A 140 -35.05 6.86 10.88
CA ASP A 140 -34.73 7.73 9.74
C ASP A 140 -33.79 8.89 10.12
N MET A 141 -33.11 8.79 11.26
CA MET A 141 -32.18 9.81 11.75
C MET A 141 -31.05 10.06 10.74
N LEU A 142 -30.88 11.33 10.36
CA LEU A 142 -29.70 11.76 9.61
C LEU A 142 -28.52 11.93 10.55
N ILE A 143 -27.35 11.48 10.11
CA ILE A 143 -26.10 11.70 10.85
C ILE A 143 -25.20 12.57 9.99
N PHE A 144 -24.87 13.75 10.49
CA PHE A 144 -23.93 14.66 9.86
C PHE A 144 -22.56 14.51 10.51
N TYR A 145 -21.56 14.27 9.67
CA TYR A 145 -20.16 14.15 10.03
C TYR A 145 -19.42 15.39 9.54
N SER A 146 -18.57 15.96 10.39
CA SER A 146 -17.72 17.09 10.03
C SER A 146 -16.25 16.82 10.28
N ASP A 147 -15.41 17.40 9.43
CA ASP A 147 -13.96 17.43 9.62
C ASP A 147 -13.35 18.65 8.94
N GLU A 148 -12.28 19.19 9.52
CA GLU A 148 -11.46 20.22 8.90
C GLU A 148 -10.20 19.62 8.31
N LYS A 149 -9.88 20.04 7.09
CA LYS A 149 -8.64 19.61 6.42
C LYS A 149 -7.83 20.76 5.90
N ASN A 150 -6.53 20.72 6.19
CA ASN A 150 -5.55 21.60 5.58
C ASN A 150 -5.15 21.06 4.21
N PHE A 151 -5.52 21.79 3.16
CA PHE A 151 -5.06 21.54 1.81
C PHE A 151 -3.80 22.37 1.54
N ASN A 152 -2.81 21.73 0.92
CA ASN A 152 -1.63 22.40 0.39
C ASN A 152 -1.38 21.93 -1.03
N GLN A 153 -0.71 22.78 -1.80
CA GLN A 153 -0.28 22.43 -3.15
C GLN A 153 1.00 21.58 -3.09
N LYS A 154 0.90 20.36 -2.54
CA LYS A 154 1.99 19.39 -2.62
C LYS A 154 1.94 18.68 -3.96
N VAL A 155 2.78 19.12 -4.89
CA VAL A 155 2.96 18.44 -6.16
C VAL A 155 3.72 17.13 -5.94
N ASN A 156 3.20 16.02 -6.45
CA ASN A 156 3.89 14.74 -6.41
C ASN A 156 5.22 14.86 -7.18
N LYS A 157 6.36 14.61 -6.53
CA LYS A 157 7.69 14.68 -7.15
C LYS A 157 7.84 13.77 -8.38
N LYS A 158 7.09 12.68 -8.46
CA LYS A 158 7.08 11.80 -9.64
C LYS A 158 6.39 12.45 -10.84
N ASN A 159 5.45 13.36 -10.60
CA ASN A 159 4.69 14.09 -11.62
C ASN A 159 5.30 15.48 -11.89
N ASN A 160 6.07 16.02 -10.95
CA ASN A 160 6.80 17.28 -11.11
C ASN A 160 8.14 17.01 -11.81
N ARG A 161 8.13 16.87 -13.14
CA ARG A 161 9.31 16.53 -13.95
C ARG A 161 9.81 17.74 -14.71
N TRP A 162 11.14 17.86 -14.75
CA TRP A 162 11.85 18.78 -15.64
C TRP A 162 12.45 17.95 -16.77
N LEU A 163 12.16 18.33 -18.02
CA LEU A 163 12.72 17.67 -19.19
C LEU A 163 13.99 18.43 -19.61
N CYS A 164 15.15 17.80 -19.50
CA CYS A 164 16.44 18.39 -19.85
C CYS A 164 17.43 17.31 -20.31
N SER A 165 18.47 17.75 -21.03
CA SER A 165 19.58 16.89 -21.47
C SER A 165 20.58 16.61 -20.36
N ASP A 166 20.88 17.62 -19.53
CA ASP A 166 21.85 17.53 -18.44
C ASP A 166 21.17 17.73 -17.07
N PRO A 167 21.43 16.89 -16.04
CA PRO A 167 20.85 17.07 -14.71
C PRO A 167 21.17 18.40 -14.02
N SER A 168 22.26 19.09 -14.40
CA SER A 168 22.62 20.41 -13.89
C SER A 168 21.69 21.52 -14.38
N GLU A 169 20.96 21.29 -15.47
CA GLU A 169 19.93 22.22 -15.98
C GLU A 169 18.63 22.17 -15.18
N VAL A 170 18.48 21.19 -14.28
CA VAL A 170 17.29 21.09 -13.43
C VAL A 170 17.33 22.20 -12.37
N PRO A 171 16.39 23.16 -12.38
CA PRO A 171 16.42 24.26 -11.44
C PRO A 171 16.19 23.76 -10.01
N ILE A 172 16.93 24.33 -9.07
CA ILE A 172 16.67 24.14 -7.64
C ILE A 172 15.43 24.94 -7.28
N VAL A 173 14.31 24.26 -7.08
CA VAL A 173 13.07 24.89 -6.60
C VAL A 173 13.18 25.08 -5.09
N MET A 174 13.30 26.33 -4.66
CA MET A 174 13.27 26.70 -3.25
C MET A 174 11.89 26.43 -2.66
N ALA A 175 11.84 25.71 -1.54
CA ALA A 175 10.60 25.37 -0.85
C ALA A 175 10.58 26.00 0.54
N THR A 176 9.46 26.63 0.90
CA THR A 176 9.24 27.15 2.25
C THR A 176 9.06 25.99 3.22
N LYS A 177 9.66 26.09 4.42
CA LYS A 177 9.51 25.08 5.49
C LYS A 177 8.04 24.83 5.87
N PHE A 178 7.20 25.86 5.77
CA PHE A 178 5.76 25.81 6.00
C PHE A 178 5.04 26.40 4.78
N PRO A 179 4.62 25.57 3.81
CA PRO A 179 3.89 26.06 2.65
C PRO A 179 2.54 26.63 3.08
N ALA A 180 2.03 27.61 2.32
CA ALA A 180 0.69 28.13 2.54
C ALA A 180 -0.34 26.99 2.46
N THR A 181 -1.24 26.96 3.43
CA THR A 181 -2.31 25.96 3.52
C THR A 181 -3.65 26.66 3.59
N VAL A 182 -4.65 26.06 2.94
CA VAL A 182 -6.04 26.48 3.04
C VAL A 182 -6.77 25.48 3.90
N MET A 183 -7.41 25.94 4.98
CA MET A 183 -8.24 25.09 5.83
C MET A 183 -9.66 25.07 5.28
N VAL A 184 -10.22 23.89 5.13
CA VAL A 184 -11.56 23.68 4.59
C VAL A 184 -12.37 22.83 5.55
N LEU A 185 -13.56 23.29 5.90
CA LEU A 185 -14.56 22.52 6.62
C LEU A 185 -15.47 21.80 5.61
N GLY A 186 -15.58 20.49 5.78
CA GLY A 186 -16.56 19.66 5.08
C GLY A 186 -17.60 19.12 6.05
N VAL A 187 -18.86 19.07 5.60
CA VAL A 187 -19.95 18.40 6.31
C VAL A 187 -20.66 17.46 5.35
N ILE A 188 -20.84 16.21 5.76
CA ILE A 188 -21.51 15.18 4.96
C ILE A 188 -22.56 14.42 5.78
N SER A 189 -23.67 14.02 5.15
CA SER A 189 -24.67 13.16 5.79
C SER A 189 -24.42 11.67 5.52
N ASN A 190 -24.94 10.80 6.36
CA ASN A 190 -25.00 9.34 6.12
C ASN A 190 -25.83 8.95 4.88
N LYS A 191 -26.56 9.89 4.26
CA LYS A 191 -27.34 9.70 3.03
C LYS A 191 -26.64 10.27 1.78
N GLY A 192 -25.46 10.88 1.93
CA GLY A 192 -24.66 11.39 0.82
C GLY A 192 -24.89 12.86 0.50
N ASP A 193 -25.59 13.60 1.35
CA ASP A 193 -25.69 15.07 1.22
C ASP A 193 -24.34 15.70 1.58
N VAL A 194 -23.89 16.64 0.76
CA VAL A 194 -22.58 17.29 0.92
C VAL A 194 -22.77 18.80 0.99
N MET A 195 -22.28 19.40 2.07
CA MET A 195 -22.26 20.85 2.21
C MET A 195 -21.24 21.45 1.24
N PRO A 196 -21.56 22.55 0.53
CA PRO A 196 -20.56 23.33 -0.17
C PRO A 196 -19.37 23.62 0.77
N PRO A 197 -18.12 23.26 0.39
CA PRO A 197 -17.00 23.35 1.31
C PRO A 197 -16.80 24.78 1.81
N HIS A 198 -16.71 24.94 3.13
CA HIS A 198 -16.44 26.25 3.72
C HIS A 198 -14.93 26.45 3.85
N VAL A 199 -14.41 27.45 3.16
CA VAL A 199 -12.98 27.80 3.17
C VAL A 199 -12.74 28.88 4.21
N PHE A 200 -11.89 28.60 5.20
CA PHE A 200 -11.47 29.61 6.16
C PHE A 200 -10.42 30.53 5.52
N GLU A 201 -10.44 31.81 5.90
CA GLU A 201 -9.44 32.78 5.44
C GLU A 201 -8.00 32.33 5.77
N ALA A 202 -7.09 32.55 4.82
CA ALA A 202 -5.71 32.09 4.94
C ALA A 202 -5.00 32.74 6.14
N GLY A 203 -4.35 31.91 6.98
CA GLY A 203 -3.66 32.37 8.18
C GLY A 203 -4.55 32.49 9.42
N LEU A 204 -5.87 32.31 9.29
CA LEU A 204 -6.77 32.29 10.42
C LEU A 204 -6.61 30.97 11.20
N ARG A 205 -6.19 31.06 12.47
CA ARG A 205 -6.34 29.93 13.40
C ARG A 205 -7.80 29.81 13.77
N VAL A 206 -8.44 28.70 13.40
CA VAL A 206 -9.81 28.39 13.83
C VAL A 206 -9.80 28.23 15.35
N ASN A 207 -10.21 29.29 16.03
CA ASN A 207 -10.47 29.29 17.45
C ASN A 207 -11.95 29.00 17.70
N SER A 208 -12.31 28.77 18.96
CA SER A 208 -13.68 28.45 19.33
C SER A 208 -14.71 29.54 19.02
N LYS A 209 -14.32 30.80 18.80
CA LYS A 209 -15.24 31.88 18.40
C LYS A 209 -15.54 31.80 16.90
N VAL A 210 -14.49 31.69 16.07
CA VAL A 210 -14.61 31.53 14.62
C VAL A 210 -15.40 30.27 14.28
N TYR A 211 -15.07 29.16 14.93
CA TYR A 211 -15.79 27.90 14.74
C TYR A 211 -17.28 28.02 15.06
N LEU A 212 -17.61 28.65 16.20
CA LEU A 212 -19.00 28.85 16.61
C LEU A 212 -19.79 29.75 15.63
N ASP A 213 -19.12 30.75 15.05
CA ASP A 213 -19.75 31.62 14.05
C ASP A 213 -20.09 30.85 12.77
N VAL A 214 -19.17 30.01 12.29
CA VAL A 214 -19.41 29.11 11.15
C VAL A 214 -20.52 28.10 11.46
N LEU A 215 -20.56 27.55 12.67
CA LEU A 215 -21.66 26.65 13.07
C LEU A 215 -23.02 27.34 12.99
N LYS A 216 -23.12 28.56 13.53
CA LYS A 216 -24.37 29.34 13.58
C LYS A 216 -24.85 29.80 12.21
N ASN A 217 -23.94 30.33 11.41
CA ASN A 217 -24.30 31.08 10.20
C ASN A 217 -24.27 30.22 8.94
N ILE A 218 -23.60 29.07 8.97
CA ILE A 218 -23.36 28.24 7.77
C ILE A 218 -23.83 26.81 8.00
N VAL A 219 -23.28 26.10 8.99
CA VAL A 219 -23.49 24.67 9.16
C VAL A 219 -24.92 24.35 9.59
N LYS A 220 -25.41 24.98 10.67
CA LYS A 220 -26.75 24.74 11.20
C LYS A 220 -27.86 25.09 10.18
N PRO A 221 -27.86 26.26 9.54
CA PRO A 221 -28.86 26.58 8.52
C PRO A 221 -28.85 25.58 7.35
N TRP A 222 -27.67 25.17 6.88
CA TRP A 222 -27.57 24.17 5.82
C TRP A 222 -28.10 22.80 6.26
N MET A 223 -27.76 22.35 7.47
CA MET A 223 -28.25 21.09 8.01
C MET A 223 -29.77 21.10 8.18
N ASP A 224 -30.35 22.19 8.69
CA ASP A 224 -31.80 22.33 8.84
C ASP A 224 -32.51 22.25 7.48
N GLN A 225 -31.95 22.90 6.46
CA GLN A 225 -32.47 22.83 5.10
C GLN A 225 -32.42 21.40 4.53
N VAL A 226 -31.31 20.68 4.73
CA VAL A 226 -31.13 19.31 4.23
C VAL A 226 -31.98 18.30 5.00
N ALA A 227 -32.09 18.47 6.32
CA ALA A 227 -32.87 17.61 7.17
C ALA A 227 -34.38 17.78 6.90
N GLY A 228 -34.83 19.01 6.66
CA GLY A 228 -36.25 19.36 6.68
C GLY A 228 -36.80 19.02 8.07
N ASP A 229 -37.85 18.20 8.12
CA ASP A 229 -38.46 17.76 9.38
C ASP A 229 -37.81 16.52 9.99
N ARG A 230 -36.76 15.96 9.35
CA ARG A 230 -36.12 14.73 9.84
C ARG A 230 -35.30 15.02 11.09
N PRO A 231 -35.36 14.15 12.13
CA PRO A 231 -34.43 14.23 13.24
C PRO A 231 -33.01 13.99 12.74
N TYR A 232 -32.05 14.72 13.30
CA TYR A 232 -30.66 14.59 12.91
C TYR A 232 -29.70 14.71 14.08
N LEU A 233 -28.52 14.13 13.87
CA LEU A 233 -27.43 14.08 14.82
C LEU A 233 -26.19 14.80 14.28
N TRP A 234 -25.63 15.68 15.10
CA TRP A 234 -24.36 16.35 14.84
C TRP A 234 -23.18 15.56 15.44
N GLN A 235 -22.19 15.24 14.61
CA GLN A 235 -20.91 14.65 15.02
C GLN A 235 -19.73 15.51 14.55
N GLN A 236 -18.84 15.82 15.51
CA GLN A 236 -17.57 16.51 15.28
C GLN A 236 -16.43 15.83 16.05
N ASP A 237 -15.19 16.19 15.72
CA ASP A 237 -14.00 15.64 16.39
C ASP A 237 -13.77 16.24 17.80
N GLY A 238 -12.72 15.75 18.47
CA GLY A 238 -12.34 16.20 19.81
C GLY A 238 -11.40 17.42 19.85
N ALA A 239 -11.36 18.28 18.83
CA ALA A 239 -10.44 19.42 18.81
C ALA A 239 -10.70 20.41 19.97
N PRO A 240 -9.67 21.16 20.43
CA PRO A 240 -9.83 22.12 21.51
C PRO A 240 -10.88 23.22 21.25
N ALA A 241 -11.05 23.63 19.98
CA ALA A 241 -12.07 24.61 19.62
C ALA A 241 -13.49 24.03 19.79
N HIS A 242 -13.67 22.75 19.46
CA HIS A 242 -14.96 22.05 19.46
C HIS A 242 -15.39 21.67 20.86
N THR A 243 -14.41 21.27 21.69
CA THR A 243 -14.62 20.88 23.10
C THR A 243 -14.68 22.08 24.06
N ALA A 244 -14.57 23.31 23.56
CA ALA A 244 -14.74 24.51 24.37
C ALA A 244 -16.18 24.60 24.90
N LYS A 245 -16.34 24.96 26.18
CA LYS A 245 -17.64 25.00 26.87
C LYS A 245 -18.72 25.74 26.06
N LYS A 246 -18.44 26.97 25.62
CA LYS A 246 -19.37 27.77 24.81
C LYS A 246 -19.83 27.12 23.50
N VAL A 247 -19.02 26.22 22.93
CA VAL A 247 -19.38 25.49 21.70
C VAL A 247 -20.22 24.28 22.06
N GLN A 248 -19.85 23.53 23.10
CA GLN A 248 -20.64 22.40 23.58
C GLN A 248 -22.04 22.84 24.04
N ASP A 249 -22.12 23.87 24.89
CA ASP A 249 -23.39 24.43 25.37
C ASP A 249 -24.29 24.84 24.19
N TRP A 250 -23.72 25.55 23.20
CA TRP A 250 -24.48 25.93 22.00
C TRP A 250 -24.93 24.73 21.16
N CYS A 251 -24.08 23.72 20.99
CA CYS A 251 -24.45 22.50 20.27
C CYS A 251 -25.60 21.75 20.96
N GLU A 252 -25.56 21.65 22.29
CA GLU A 252 -26.62 21.01 23.09
C GLU A 252 -27.93 21.78 23.01
N ASP A 253 -27.88 23.11 23.00
CA ASP A 253 -29.07 23.96 22.92
C ASP A 253 -29.71 24.02 21.52
N ASN A 254 -28.92 23.80 20.45
CA ASN A 254 -29.36 24.10 19.08
C ASN A 254 -29.52 22.88 18.18
N PHE A 255 -28.84 21.76 18.46
CA PHE A 255 -28.99 20.54 17.66
C PHE A 255 -29.97 19.57 18.32
N PRO A 256 -30.87 18.91 17.55
CA PRO A 256 -31.79 17.92 18.12
C PRO A 256 -31.07 16.77 18.84
N HIS A 257 -29.98 16.28 18.23
CA HIS A 257 -29.08 15.33 18.85
C HIS A 257 -27.62 15.70 18.62
N PHE A 258 -26.80 15.53 19.64
CA PHE A 258 -25.38 15.86 19.61
C PHE A 258 -24.54 14.81 20.36
N TRP A 259 -23.44 14.37 19.75
CA TRP A 259 -22.44 13.58 20.46
C TRP A 259 -21.38 14.49 21.09
N GLY A 260 -21.60 14.78 22.37
CA GLY A 260 -20.66 15.53 23.20
C GLY A 260 -19.32 14.81 23.42
N LYS A 261 -18.45 15.50 24.16
CA LYS A 261 -17.04 15.12 24.44
C LYS A 261 -16.82 13.67 24.94
N GLU A 262 -17.81 13.10 25.62
CA GLU A 262 -17.73 11.77 26.21
C GLU A 262 -17.84 10.65 25.15
N VAL A 263 -18.56 10.93 24.07
CA VAL A 263 -18.83 9.99 22.97
C VAL A 263 -17.90 10.24 21.78
N GLY A 264 -17.48 11.50 21.56
CA GLY A 264 -16.61 11.88 20.46
C GLY A 264 -15.28 11.12 20.43
N LEU A 265 -14.81 10.77 19.23
CA LEU A 265 -13.49 10.18 19.05
C LEU A 265 -12.42 11.20 19.44
N LEU A 266 -11.62 10.88 20.47
CA LEU A 266 -10.36 11.57 20.74
C LEU A 266 -9.35 11.15 19.67
N ALA A 267 -9.51 11.69 18.47
CA ALA A 267 -8.50 11.64 17.45
C ALA A 267 -8.17 13.08 17.10
N ARG A 268 -7.08 13.60 17.68
CA ARG A 268 -6.27 14.56 16.92
C ARG A 268 -5.73 13.78 15.72
N GLN A 269 -6.42 13.82 14.59
CA GLN A 269 -5.75 13.55 13.33
C GLN A 269 -4.94 14.80 13.00
N ILE A 270 -3.62 14.65 13.01
CA ILE A 270 -2.68 15.63 12.44
C ILE A 270 -2.42 15.20 11.00
#